data_AF-A0A3N4HGE1-F1
#
_entry.id   AF-A0A3N4HGE1-F1
#
_cell.length_a   1.000
_cell.length_b   1.000
_cell.length_c   1.000
_cell.angle_alpha   90.00
_cell.angle_beta   90.00
_cell.angle_gamma   90.00
#
_symmetry.space_group_name_H-M   'P 1'
#
loop_
_entity.id
_entity.type
_entity.pdbx_description
1 polymer ?
#
loop_
_entity_poly.entity_id
_entity_poly.type
_entity_poly.pdbx_seq_one_letter_code
_entity_poly.pdbx_strand_id
1 'polypeptide(L)'
;MDTQEKIETTSAFVLDAPPGELTEVLEDIKNLTYDTPSVLPGLTPALTQYNESQLTLTKLPGSSESVIVSSFNKLPDGRYFDPASSTSFDFDHQSRKASNPQSHVLEGENAELIKNLLRDLAPHVAEHYPTAAAFSAYPTPSSDEVTIVITGSKYSPSNFWNGRWRSIYTLSSNTLTGSILVDVHYYEDGNVRLQTNKKVDEELGGSSSREVVKAIAGVEKRYQEELNRAFLGLSEGAFKGLRRQLPVTRQKVEWEKISGYRVGQDIGGGSSRR
;
A
#
# COMPACT_ATOMS: atom_id res chain seq x y z
N MET A 1 12.50 -20.30 -21.82
CA MET A 1 11.83 -18.99 -21.88
C MET A 1 12.61 -18.10 -22.80
N ASP A 2 11.94 -17.49 -23.78
CA ASP A 2 12.56 -16.44 -24.58
C ASP A 2 12.72 -15.14 -23.76
N THR A 3 13.40 -14.15 -24.31
CA THR A 3 13.63 -12.87 -23.62
C THR A 3 12.34 -12.16 -23.23
N GLN A 4 11.30 -12.25 -24.06
CA GLN A 4 10.04 -11.55 -23.83
C GLN A 4 9.28 -12.19 -22.66
N GLU A 5 9.22 -13.52 -22.63
CA GLU A 5 8.61 -14.29 -21.55
C GLU A 5 9.34 -14.07 -20.21
N LYS A 6 10.69 -13.95 -20.25
CA LYS A 6 11.49 -13.57 -19.08
C LYS A 6 11.13 -12.16 -18.60
N ILE A 7 10.97 -11.18 -19.49
CA ILE A 7 10.57 -9.80 -19.15
C ILE A 7 9.17 -9.78 -18.54
N GLU A 8 8.21 -10.50 -19.11
CA GLU A 8 6.84 -10.55 -18.60
C GLU A 8 6.78 -11.14 -17.19
N THR A 9 7.48 -12.26 -16.97
CA THR A 9 7.55 -12.93 -15.67
C THR A 9 8.22 -12.05 -14.62
N THR A 10 9.35 -11.44 -14.96
CA THR A 10 10.08 -10.56 -14.02
C THR A 10 9.36 -9.23 -13.79
N SER A 11 8.57 -8.75 -14.76
CA SER A 11 7.67 -7.60 -14.55
C SER A 11 6.62 -7.89 -13.48
N ALA A 12 6.08 -9.11 -13.41
CA ALA A 12 5.16 -9.49 -12.35
C ALA A 12 5.83 -9.44 -10.96
N PHE A 13 7.09 -9.85 -10.85
CA PHE A 13 7.85 -9.74 -9.59
C PHE A 13 8.08 -8.29 -9.18
N VAL A 14 8.37 -7.40 -10.13
CA VAL A 14 8.49 -5.96 -9.87
C VAL A 14 7.18 -5.38 -9.34
N LEU A 15 6.04 -5.75 -9.95
CA LEU A 15 4.73 -5.22 -9.56
C LEU A 15 4.27 -5.72 -8.18
N ASP A 16 4.65 -6.94 -7.80
CA ASP A 16 4.31 -7.51 -6.50
C ASP A 16 5.32 -7.20 -5.38
N ALA A 17 6.43 -6.53 -5.70
CA ALA A 17 7.49 -6.20 -4.74
C ALA A 17 6.92 -5.52 -3.48
N PRO A 18 7.27 -6.00 -2.27
CA PRO A 18 6.85 -5.34 -1.03
C PRO A 18 7.34 -3.89 -0.95
N PRO A 19 6.65 -3.03 -0.20
CA PRO A 19 7.09 -1.65 -0.01
C PRO A 19 8.46 -1.63 0.69
N GLY A 20 9.41 -0.87 0.13
CA GLY A 20 10.76 -0.78 0.67
C GLY A 20 11.75 -1.82 0.14
N GLU A 21 11.29 -2.84 -0.61
CA GLU A 21 12.11 -4.01 -1.02
C GLU A 21 12.33 -4.10 -2.53
N LEU A 22 11.92 -3.09 -3.30
CA LEU A 22 12.07 -3.10 -4.76
C LEU A 22 13.54 -3.21 -5.19
N THR A 23 14.47 -2.62 -4.46
CA THR A 23 15.89 -2.63 -4.83
C THR A 23 16.43 -4.05 -4.83
N GLU A 24 16.11 -4.77 -3.75
CA GLU A 24 16.48 -6.15 -3.48
C GLU A 24 15.84 -7.06 -4.54
N VAL A 25 14.55 -6.87 -4.85
CA VAL A 25 13.87 -7.61 -5.92
C VAL A 25 14.55 -7.40 -7.29
N LEU A 26 14.99 -6.18 -7.60
CA LEU A 26 15.69 -5.91 -8.86
C LEU A 26 17.09 -6.54 -8.90
N GLU A 27 17.79 -6.56 -7.77
CA GLU A 27 19.08 -7.26 -7.64
C GLU A 27 18.91 -8.78 -7.83
N ASP A 28 17.86 -9.36 -7.23
CA ASP A 28 17.52 -10.77 -7.41
C ASP A 28 17.16 -11.09 -8.87
N ILE A 29 16.33 -10.27 -9.52
CA ILE A 29 16.01 -10.41 -10.94
C ILE A 29 17.30 -10.37 -11.78
N LYS A 30 18.17 -9.40 -11.53
CA LYS A 30 19.46 -9.27 -12.23
C LYS A 30 20.31 -10.53 -12.10
N ASN A 31 20.35 -11.12 -10.90
CA ASN A 31 21.11 -12.35 -10.65
C ASN A 31 20.47 -13.57 -11.33
N LEU A 32 19.14 -13.67 -11.30
CA LEU A 32 18.40 -14.76 -11.95
C LEU A 32 18.47 -14.70 -13.49
N THR A 33 18.61 -13.50 -14.05
CA THR A 33 18.66 -13.28 -15.51
C THR A 33 20.03 -12.82 -15.99
N TYR A 34 21.12 -13.24 -15.31
CA TYR A 34 22.49 -12.84 -15.64
C TYR A 34 22.88 -13.16 -17.10
N ASP A 35 22.27 -14.20 -17.68
CA ASP A 35 22.46 -14.67 -19.05
C ASP A 35 21.72 -13.79 -20.09
N THR A 36 20.79 -12.94 -19.67
CA THR A 36 19.90 -12.14 -20.52
C THR A 36 19.87 -10.68 -20.07
N PRO A 37 20.94 -9.89 -20.31
CA PRO A 37 21.05 -8.52 -19.81
C PRO A 37 19.95 -7.56 -20.30
N SER A 38 19.29 -7.88 -21.41
CA SER A 38 18.17 -7.12 -21.97
C SER A 38 16.90 -7.17 -21.13
N VAL A 39 16.80 -8.06 -20.13
CA VAL A 39 15.64 -8.12 -19.23
C VAL A 39 15.50 -6.82 -18.44
N LEU A 40 16.58 -6.30 -17.83
CA LEU A 40 16.51 -5.13 -16.96
C LEU A 40 15.99 -3.86 -17.68
N PRO A 41 16.49 -3.49 -18.88
CA PRO A 41 15.89 -2.40 -19.66
C PRO A 41 14.41 -2.65 -20.03
N GLY A 42 14.01 -3.91 -20.21
CA GLY A 42 12.62 -4.28 -20.49
C GLY A 42 11.65 -4.06 -19.33
N LEU A 43 12.14 -3.86 -18.11
CA LEU A 43 11.31 -3.67 -16.91
C LEU A 43 10.82 -2.22 -16.71
N THR A 44 11.28 -1.26 -17.52
CA THR A 44 10.88 0.16 -17.38
C THR A 44 9.35 0.38 -17.28
N PRO A 45 8.50 -0.30 -18.08
CA PRO A 45 7.05 -0.17 -17.94
C PRO A 45 6.54 -0.64 -16.57
N ALA A 46 7.01 -1.79 -16.09
CA ALA A 46 6.62 -2.33 -14.77
C ALA A 46 7.11 -1.44 -13.62
N LEU A 47 8.32 -0.89 -13.74
CA LEU A 47 8.87 0.07 -12.78
C LEU A 47 8.07 1.37 -12.76
N THR A 48 7.61 1.85 -13.92
CA THR A 48 6.76 3.02 -14.02
C THR A 48 5.45 2.80 -13.26
N GLN A 49 4.76 1.71 -13.60
CA GLN A 49 3.51 1.32 -12.95
C GLN A 49 3.67 1.08 -11.44
N TYR A 50 4.74 0.40 -11.03
CA TYR A 50 5.02 0.17 -9.61
C TYR A 50 5.20 1.51 -8.89
N ASN A 51 6.09 2.37 -9.37
CA ASN A 51 6.38 3.64 -8.70
C ASN A 51 5.16 4.56 -8.61
N GLU A 52 4.38 4.66 -9.69
CA GLU A 52 3.17 5.48 -9.72
C GLU A 52 2.09 4.93 -8.78
N SER A 53 1.82 3.62 -8.82
CA SER A 53 0.79 2.99 -7.98
C SER A 53 1.17 3.02 -6.50
N GLN A 54 2.47 2.91 -6.19
CA GLN A 54 3.00 2.90 -4.84
C GLN A 54 3.15 4.30 -4.22
N LEU A 55 2.82 5.37 -4.97
CA LEU A 55 3.01 6.75 -4.56
C LEU A 55 4.46 6.99 -4.11
N THR A 56 5.42 6.55 -4.92
CA THR A 56 6.85 6.61 -4.58
C THR A 56 7.25 8.05 -4.25
N LEU A 57 7.99 8.20 -3.15
CA LEU A 57 8.54 9.48 -2.73
C LEU A 57 9.91 9.70 -3.34
N THR A 58 10.16 10.93 -3.77
CA THR A 58 11.48 11.39 -4.21
C THR A 58 11.72 12.81 -3.73
N LYS A 59 12.94 13.32 -3.90
CA LYS A 59 13.30 14.70 -3.55
C LYS A 59 13.77 15.44 -4.78
N LEU A 60 13.29 16.67 -4.94
CA LEU A 60 13.78 17.55 -5.99
C LEU A 60 15.23 17.97 -5.69
N PRO A 61 16.07 18.16 -6.71
CA PRO A 61 17.42 18.68 -6.52
C PRO A 61 17.40 20.00 -5.72
N GLY A 62 18.08 20.01 -4.56
CA GLY A 62 18.15 21.16 -3.67
C GLY A 62 16.98 21.33 -2.68
N SER A 63 15.98 20.43 -2.69
CA SER A 63 14.87 20.43 -1.72
C SER A 63 15.06 19.37 -0.63
N SER A 64 14.68 19.71 0.60
CA SER A 64 14.55 18.75 1.71
C SER A 64 13.24 17.98 1.70
N GLU A 65 12.20 18.59 1.11
CA GLU A 65 10.84 18.09 1.08
C GLU A 65 10.68 16.95 0.08
N SER A 66 9.83 15.99 0.42
CA SER A 66 9.53 14.86 -0.45
C SER A 66 8.34 15.19 -1.34
N VAL A 67 8.43 14.80 -2.61
CA VAL A 67 7.34 14.91 -3.59
C VAL A 67 6.88 13.51 -4.00
N ILE A 68 5.61 13.40 -4.39
CA ILE A 68 4.98 12.14 -4.79
C ILE A 68 5.11 11.95 -6.31
N VAL A 69 5.43 10.73 -6.72
CA VAL A 69 5.33 10.26 -8.10
C VAL A 69 4.09 9.37 -8.23
N SER A 70 3.15 9.77 -9.09
CA SER A 70 1.88 9.07 -9.31
C SER A 70 1.35 9.28 -10.72
N SER A 71 0.39 8.47 -11.14
CA SER A 71 -0.33 8.70 -12.39
C SER A 71 -1.17 9.99 -12.36
N PHE A 72 -1.56 10.46 -11.16
CA PHE A 72 -2.40 11.64 -10.97
C PHE A 72 -1.69 12.96 -11.24
N ASN A 73 -0.36 12.97 -11.21
CA ASN A 73 0.45 14.17 -11.41
C ASN A 73 1.39 14.07 -12.60
N LYS A 74 1.13 13.11 -13.49
CA LYS A 74 1.87 12.93 -14.73
C LYS A 74 1.33 13.90 -15.79
N LEU A 75 2.21 14.73 -16.32
CA LEU A 75 1.94 15.68 -17.39
C LEU A 75 1.99 14.97 -18.76
N PRO A 76 1.37 15.56 -19.81
CA PRO A 76 1.33 14.96 -21.16
C PRO A 76 2.71 14.72 -21.79
N ASP A 77 3.73 15.47 -21.37
CA ASP A 77 5.12 15.32 -21.82
C ASP A 77 5.89 14.24 -21.03
N GLY A 78 5.23 13.55 -20.10
CA GLY A 78 5.80 12.50 -19.27
C GLY A 78 6.48 12.99 -17.99
N ARG A 79 6.52 14.30 -17.75
CA ARG A 79 7.03 14.88 -16.51
C ARG A 79 6.03 14.68 -15.37
N TYR A 80 6.49 14.87 -14.15
CA TYR A 80 5.63 14.90 -12.96
C TYR A 80 5.54 16.32 -12.42
N PHE A 81 4.42 16.65 -11.77
CA PHE A 81 4.16 17.96 -11.21
C PHE A 81 3.90 17.90 -9.70
N ASP A 82 4.51 18.82 -8.95
CA ASP A 82 4.19 19.07 -7.55
C ASP A 82 3.51 20.44 -7.37
N PRO A 83 2.20 20.46 -7.05
CA PRO A 83 1.46 21.69 -6.78
C PRO A 83 1.96 22.49 -5.58
N ALA A 84 2.51 21.83 -4.56
CA ALA A 84 2.96 22.51 -3.35
C ALA A 84 4.16 23.43 -3.62
N SER A 85 5.13 22.96 -4.42
CA SER A 85 6.30 23.73 -4.84
C SER A 85 6.12 24.43 -6.20
N SER A 86 4.97 24.27 -6.87
CA SER A 86 4.73 24.78 -8.23
C SER A 86 5.87 24.42 -9.19
N THR A 87 6.29 23.15 -9.15
CA THR A 87 7.45 22.66 -9.90
C THR A 87 7.13 21.37 -10.65
N SER A 88 7.45 21.32 -11.94
CA SER A 88 7.51 20.08 -12.72
C SER A 88 8.92 19.50 -12.75
N PHE A 89 9.05 18.19 -12.88
CA PHE A 89 10.34 17.49 -12.84
C PHE A 89 10.31 16.21 -13.68
N ASP A 90 11.49 15.81 -14.17
CA ASP A 90 11.69 14.49 -14.76
C ASP A 90 11.89 13.47 -13.63
N PHE A 91 11.49 12.22 -13.85
CA PHE A 91 11.71 11.14 -12.91
C PHE A 91 12.25 9.90 -13.61
N ASP A 92 13.40 9.43 -13.17
CA ASP A 92 13.96 8.16 -13.60
C ASP A 92 13.40 7.03 -12.73
N HIS A 93 12.54 6.19 -13.32
CA HIS A 93 11.90 5.07 -12.62
C HIS A 93 12.87 3.96 -12.19
N GLN A 94 14.06 3.86 -12.80
CA GLN A 94 15.06 2.87 -12.44
C GLN A 94 15.88 3.33 -11.24
N SER A 95 16.39 4.57 -11.26
CA SER A 95 17.15 5.12 -10.13
C SER A 95 16.28 5.72 -9.02
N ARG A 96 14.99 5.95 -9.29
CA ARG A 96 13.99 6.63 -8.44
C ARG A 96 14.39 8.05 -8.03
N LYS A 97 15.05 8.77 -8.94
CA LYS A 97 15.53 10.14 -8.71
C LYS A 97 14.80 11.14 -9.59
N ALA A 98 14.41 12.27 -8.98
CA ALA A 98 13.92 13.42 -9.71
C ALA A 98 15.08 14.27 -10.25
N SER A 99 14.87 14.91 -11.41
CA SER A 99 15.82 15.80 -12.06
C SER A 99 15.13 16.92 -12.84
N ASN A 100 15.93 17.87 -13.34
CA ASN A 100 15.49 18.97 -14.20
C ASN A 100 14.26 19.74 -13.69
N PRO A 101 14.24 20.25 -12.44
CA PRO A 101 13.09 21.00 -11.93
C PRO A 101 12.82 22.25 -12.78
N GLN A 102 11.55 22.50 -13.09
CA GLN A 102 11.09 23.65 -13.87
C GLN A 102 9.84 24.24 -13.23
N SER A 103 9.70 25.58 -13.26
CA SER A 103 8.49 26.24 -12.79
C SER A 103 7.27 25.75 -13.56
N HIS A 104 6.23 25.34 -12.84
CA HIS A 104 4.95 24.96 -13.41
C HIS A 104 3.84 25.40 -12.46
N VAL A 105 2.92 26.22 -12.93
CA VAL A 105 1.85 26.77 -12.10
C VAL A 105 0.60 25.94 -12.33
N LEU A 106 -0.07 25.57 -11.23
CA LEU A 106 -1.37 24.94 -11.30
C LEU A 106 -2.41 25.98 -11.77
N GLU A 107 -2.96 25.77 -12.95
CA GLU A 107 -4.03 26.59 -13.53
C GLU A 107 -5.36 25.81 -13.50
N GLY A 108 -6.48 26.54 -13.50
CA GLY A 108 -7.83 25.97 -13.57
C GLY A 108 -8.71 26.29 -12.36
N GLU A 109 -9.98 25.90 -12.46
CA GLU A 109 -11.03 26.24 -11.47
C GLU A 109 -10.75 25.63 -10.09
N ASN A 110 -10.10 24.47 -10.05
CA ASN A 110 -9.75 23.77 -8.81
C ASN A 110 -8.46 24.27 -8.12
N ALA A 111 -7.72 25.20 -8.73
CA ALA A 111 -6.42 25.62 -8.20
C ALA A 111 -6.49 26.16 -6.76
N GLU A 112 -7.51 26.97 -6.47
CA GLU A 112 -7.70 27.53 -5.12
C GLU A 112 -8.15 26.47 -4.12
N LEU A 113 -9.02 25.54 -4.52
CA LEU A 113 -9.43 24.41 -3.68
C LEU A 113 -8.23 23.52 -3.32
N ILE A 114 -7.41 23.16 -4.32
CA ILE A 114 -6.20 22.36 -4.13
C ILE A 114 -5.23 23.05 -3.17
N LYS A 115 -4.99 24.35 -3.35
CA LYS A 115 -4.15 25.13 -2.43
C LYS A 115 -4.67 25.10 -0.99
N ASN A 116 -5.98 25.25 -0.81
CA ASN A 116 -6.62 25.17 0.51
C ASN A 116 -6.56 23.76 1.11
N LEU A 117 -6.72 22.71 0.29
CA LEU A 117 -6.55 21.31 0.72
C LEU A 117 -5.12 21.04 1.18
N LEU A 118 -4.11 21.48 0.43
CA LEU A 118 -2.70 21.30 0.82
C LEU A 118 -2.40 21.97 2.17
N ARG A 119 -2.91 23.19 2.38
CA ARG A 119 -2.76 23.90 3.66
C ARG A 119 -3.42 23.14 4.80
N ASP A 120 -4.64 22.67 4.60
CA ASP A 120 -5.46 22.07 5.67
C ASP A 120 -5.11 20.59 5.93
N LEU A 121 -4.55 19.87 4.94
CA LEU A 121 -4.03 18.51 5.10
C LEU A 121 -2.70 18.46 5.86
N ALA A 122 -1.86 19.50 5.74
CA ALA A 122 -0.52 19.48 6.32
C ALA A 122 -0.52 19.18 7.84
N PRO A 123 -1.37 19.79 8.69
CA PRO A 123 -1.45 19.45 10.11
C PRO A 123 -1.92 18.02 10.36
N HIS A 124 -2.93 17.54 9.61
CA HIS A 124 -3.46 16.16 9.71
C HIS A 124 -2.34 15.14 9.43
N VAL A 125 -1.60 15.33 8.35
CA VAL A 125 -0.52 14.41 7.97
C VAL A 125 0.62 14.45 8.98
N ALA A 126 1.01 15.64 9.44
CA ALA A 126 2.05 15.78 10.46
C ALA A 126 1.68 15.11 11.80
N GLU A 127 0.41 15.12 12.18
CA GLU A 127 -0.07 14.51 13.42
C GLU A 127 -0.19 12.97 13.32
N HIS A 128 -0.66 12.45 12.19
CA HIS A 128 -1.07 11.05 12.06
C HIS A 128 -0.10 10.15 11.28
N TYR A 129 0.86 10.73 10.56
CA TYR A 129 1.82 9.99 9.73
C TYR A 129 3.26 10.25 10.19
N PRO A 130 3.82 9.40 11.07
CA PRO A 130 5.03 9.73 11.81
C PRO A 130 6.33 9.64 10.98
N THR A 131 6.34 8.90 9.87
CA THR A 131 7.55 8.63 9.09
C THR A 131 7.27 8.61 7.59
N ALA A 132 8.21 9.18 6.82
CA ALA A 132 8.18 9.22 5.35
C ALA A 132 6.78 9.54 4.80
N ALA A 133 6.17 10.59 5.38
CA ALA A 133 4.83 11.03 5.03
C ALA A 133 4.90 12.04 3.89
N ALA A 134 3.97 11.94 2.96
CA ALA A 134 3.74 12.98 1.96
C ALA A 134 2.26 12.99 1.59
N PHE A 135 1.80 14.13 1.09
CA PHE A 135 0.45 14.31 0.61
C PHE A 135 0.45 15.30 -0.55
N SER A 136 -0.56 15.19 -1.40
CA SER A 136 -0.80 16.17 -2.45
C SER A 136 -2.24 16.11 -2.91
N ALA A 137 -2.65 17.12 -3.66
CA ALA A 137 -3.94 17.14 -4.32
C ALA A 137 -3.77 17.61 -5.77
N TYR A 138 -4.43 16.95 -6.70
CA TYR A 138 -4.24 17.13 -8.13
C TYR A 138 -5.58 17.38 -8.83
N PRO A 139 -5.63 18.24 -9.85
CA PRO A 139 -6.80 18.35 -10.71
C PRO A 139 -6.97 17.04 -11.49
N THR A 140 -8.21 16.68 -11.80
CA THR A 140 -8.46 15.61 -12.76
C THR A 140 -8.82 16.21 -14.13
N PRO A 141 -8.89 15.40 -15.20
CA PRO A 141 -9.42 15.87 -16.48
C PRO A 141 -10.88 16.36 -16.40
N SER A 142 -11.63 15.90 -15.39
CA SER A 142 -12.93 16.47 -15.04
C SER A 142 -12.72 17.72 -14.19
N SER A 143 -13.21 18.86 -14.66
CA SER A 143 -13.11 20.14 -13.92
C SER A 143 -13.77 20.08 -12.54
N ASP A 144 -14.68 19.13 -12.32
CA ASP A 144 -15.49 19.05 -11.11
C ASP A 144 -14.88 18.14 -10.03
N GLU A 145 -13.74 17.52 -10.32
CA GLU A 145 -13.11 16.53 -9.45
C GLU A 145 -11.66 16.86 -9.09
N VAL A 146 -11.32 16.59 -7.82
CA VAL A 146 -9.97 16.73 -7.28
C VAL A 146 -9.54 15.41 -6.65
N THR A 147 -8.38 14.91 -7.04
CA THR A 147 -7.77 13.73 -6.43
C THR A 147 -6.87 14.15 -5.28
N ILE A 148 -7.04 13.54 -4.12
CA ILE A 148 -6.24 13.75 -2.91
C ILE A 148 -5.47 12.46 -2.64
N VAL A 149 -4.16 12.57 -2.45
CA VAL A 149 -3.30 11.44 -2.11
C VAL A 149 -2.57 11.71 -0.80
N ILE A 150 -2.50 10.68 0.04
CA ILE A 150 -1.73 10.69 1.29
C ILE A 150 -0.97 9.37 1.35
N THR A 151 0.31 9.41 1.68
CA THR A 151 1.12 8.22 1.86
C THR A 151 2.00 8.36 3.08
N GLY A 152 2.21 7.25 3.77
CA GLY A 152 3.16 7.14 4.87
C GLY A 152 3.81 5.78 4.83
N SER A 153 5.09 5.72 5.17
CA SER A 153 5.85 4.48 5.12
C SER A 153 6.81 4.37 6.29
N LYS A 154 7.04 3.15 6.74
CA LYS A 154 8.07 2.85 7.74
C LYS A 154 8.76 1.57 7.33
N TYR A 155 10.07 1.68 7.11
CA TYR A 155 10.91 0.57 6.71
C TYR A 155 11.90 0.30 7.82
N SER A 156 11.96 -0.96 8.22
CA SER A 156 12.81 -1.41 9.30
C SER A 156 13.47 -2.73 8.93
N PRO A 157 14.29 -2.76 7.86
CA PRO A 157 14.88 -4.00 7.36
C PRO A 157 15.75 -4.72 8.39
N SER A 158 16.39 -3.99 9.31
CA SER A 158 17.15 -4.57 10.43
C SER A 158 16.28 -5.37 11.42
N ASN A 159 14.97 -5.10 11.43
CA ASN A 159 13.98 -5.83 12.22
C ASN A 159 13.05 -6.67 11.33
N PHE A 160 13.44 -6.90 10.07
CA PHE A 160 12.73 -7.75 9.11
C PHE A 160 11.27 -7.37 8.85
N TRP A 161 10.95 -6.07 8.84
CA TRP A 161 9.62 -5.63 8.44
C TRP A 161 9.57 -4.27 7.76
N ASN A 162 8.60 -4.14 6.87
CA ASN A 162 8.28 -2.92 6.15
C ASN A 162 6.77 -2.70 6.13
N GLY A 163 6.35 -1.44 6.13
CA GLY A 163 4.94 -1.07 6.09
C GLY A 163 4.72 0.20 5.29
N ARG A 164 3.60 0.22 4.56
CA ARG A 164 3.14 1.39 3.81
C ARG A 164 1.63 1.54 3.91
N TRP A 165 1.22 2.78 4.11
CA TRP A 165 -0.14 3.25 4.04
C TRP A 165 -0.30 4.18 2.84
N ARG A 166 -1.35 3.99 2.04
CA ARG A 166 -1.73 4.88 0.93
C ARG A 166 -3.22 5.16 1.00
N SER A 167 -3.59 6.42 1.13
CA SER A 167 -4.96 6.88 0.96
C SER A 167 -5.07 7.63 -0.37
N ILE A 168 -6.04 7.24 -1.19
CA ILE A 168 -6.33 7.88 -2.47
C ILE A 168 -7.82 8.20 -2.46
N TYR A 169 -8.15 9.49 -2.52
CA TYR A 169 -9.52 9.96 -2.54
C TYR A 169 -9.78 10.80 -3.78
N THR A 170 -11.02 10.81 -4.24
CA THR A 170 -11.53 11.71 -5.27
C THR A 170 -12.72 12.43 -4.67
N LEU A 171 -12.61 13.76 -4.61
CA LEU A 171 -13.68 14.66 -4.23
C LEU A 171 -14.42 15.07 -5.50
N SER A 172 -15.70 14.74 -5.59
CA SER A 172 -16.60 15.15 -6.67
C SER A 172 -17.81 15.84 -6.06
N SER A 173 -17.93 17.15 -6.27
CA SER A 173 -18.90 18.00 -5.54
C SER A 173 -18.81 17.80 -4.02
N ASN A 174 -19.79 17.13 -3.41
CA ASN A 174 -19.86 16.86 -1.96
C ASN A 174 -19.60 15.39 -1.63
N THR A 175 -19.16 14.57 -2.57
CA THR A 175 -18.92 13.14 -2.33
C THR A 175 -17.43 12.86 -2.33
N LEU A 176 -16.95 12.22 -1.26
CA LEU A 176 -15.59 11.74 -1.11
C LEU A 176 -15.56 10.23 -1.37
N THR A 177 -15.09 9.84 -2.54
CA THR A 177 -14.90 8.42 -2.89
C THR A 177 -13.42 8.07 -2.87
N GLY A 178 -13.07 6.80 -2.75
CA GLY A 178 -11.66 6.40 -2.84
C GLY A 178 -11.33 5.05 -2.22
N SER A 179 -10.06 4.92 -1.83
CA SER A 179 -9.58 3.74 -1.12
C SER A 179 -8.39 4.02 -0.22
N ILE A 180 -8.34 3.27 0.87
CA ILE A 180 -7.19 3.18 1.76
C ILE A 180 -6.55 1.80 1.57
N LEU A 181 -5.26 1.79 1.25
CA LEU A 181 -4.45 0.59 1.06
C LEU A 181 -3.38 0.50 2.13
N VAL A 182 -3.29 -0.65 2.78
CA VAL A 182 -2.23 -0.96 3.75
C VAL A 182 -1.50 -2.21 3.29
N ASP A 183 -0.18 -2.12 3.20
CA ASP A 183 0.72 -3.21 2.85
C ASP A 183 1.81 -3.32 3.92
N VAL A 184 1.86 -4.44 4.63
CA VAL A 184 2.85 -4.73 5.67
C VAL A 184 3.48 -6.08 5.38
N HIS A 185 4.80 -6.15 5.39
CA HIS A 185 5.56 -7.36 5.16
C HIS A 185 6.50 -7.61 6.34
N TYR A 186 6.45 -8.80 6.93
CA TYR A 186 7.33 -9.28 7.99
C TYR A 186 7.99 -10.59 7.53
N TYR A 187 9.31 -10.67 7.65
CA TYR A 187 10.09 -11.73 7.03
C TYR A 187 11.24 -12.28 7.90
N GLU A 188 11.08 -12.24 9.23
CA GLU A 188 11.99 -12.93 10.16
C GLU A 188 11.56 -14.40 10.28
N ASP A 189 12.45 -15.34 9.94
CA ASP A 189 12.24 -16.79 10.01
C ASP A 189 10.95 -17.29 9.32
N GLY A 190 10.43 -16.52 8.36
CA GLY A 190 9.19 -16.78 7.65
C GLY A 190 8.88 -15.65 6.66
N ASN A 191 7.68 -15.69 6.07
CA ASN A 191 7.17 -14.61 5.22
C ASN A 191 5.68 -14.44 5.51
N VAL A 192 5.32 -13.29 6.08
CA VAL A 192 3.95 -12.90 6.37
C VAL A 192 3.69 -11.53 5.79
N ARG A 193 2.66 -11.41 4.94
CA ARG A 193 2.25 -10.14 4.35
C ARG A 193 0.78 -9.86 4.62
N LEU A 194 0.49 -8.64 5.02
CA LEU A 194 -0.86 -8.07 5.10
C LEU A 194 -1.05 -7.13 3.92
N GLN A 195 -2.03 -7.41 3.08
CA GLN A 195 -2.48 -6.49 2.03
C GLN A 195 -3.97 -6.23 2.22
N THR A 196 -4.35 -4.95 2.23
CA THR A 196 -5.74 -4.54 2.41
C THR A 196 -6.13 -3.43 1.44
N ASN A 197 -7.42 -3.37 1.11
CA ASN A 197 -8.00 -2.33 0.27
C ASN A 197 -9.40 -2.00 0.79
N LYS A 198 -9.51 -0.92 1.56
CA LYS A 198 -10.79 -0.41 2.06
C LYS A 198 -11.32 0.63 1.11
N LYS A 199 -12.48 0.37 0.50
CA LYS A 199 -13.22 1.36 -0.28
C LYS A 199 -13.86 2.40 0.63
N VAL A 200 -13.87 3.64 0.17
CA VAL A 200 -14.42 4.80 0.85
C VAL A 200 -15.45 5.45 -0.07
N ASP A 201 -16.60 5.77 0.51
CA ASP A 201 -17.71 6.46 -0.14
C ASP A 201 -18.47 7.20 0.97
N GLU A 202 -18.24 8.51 1.07
CA GLU A 202 -18.78 9.36 2.13
C GLU A 202 -19.38 10.63 1.52
N GLU A 203 -20.61 10.94 1.93
CA GLU A 203 -21.29 12.19 1.56
C GLU A 203 -20.96 13.28 2.60
N LEU A 204 -20.50 14.43 2.11
CA LEU A 204 -20.07 15.56 2.92
C LEU A 204 -21.18 16.62 3.02
N GLY A 205 -21.24 17.32 4.15
CA GLY A 205 -22.13 18.48 4.33
C GLY A 205 -21.72 19.70 3.49
N GLY A 206 -20.53 19.67 2.89
CA GLY A 206 -19.97 20.69 2.02
C GLY A 206 -18.62 20.26 1.44
N SER A 207 -18.15 21.01 0.44
CA SER A 207 -16.91 20.72 -0.31
C SER A 207 -15.72 21.56 0.17
N SER A 208 -15.83 22.20 1.35
CA SER A 208 -14.73 23.00 1.89
C SER A 208 -13.54 22.13 2.27
N SER A 209 -12.32 22.63 2.09
CA SER A 209 -11.09 21.89 2.40
C SER A 209 -11.05 21.35 3.83
N ARG A 210 -11.57 22.11 4.81
CA ARG A 210 -11.63 21.71 6.22
C ARG A 210 -12.61 20.56 6.47
N GLU A 211 -13.77 20.57 5.81
CA GLU A 211 -14.75 19.49 5.92
C GLU A 211 -14.23 18.21 5.30
N VAL A 212 -13.56 18.31 4.14
CA VAL A 212 -12.90 17.19 3.48
C VAL A 212 -11.84 16.57 4.38
N VAL A 213 -10.94 17.38 4.96
CA VAL A 213 -9.90 16.87 5.88
C VAL A 213 -10.51 16.22 7.12
N LYS A 214 -11.57 16.80 7.69
CA LYS A 214 -12.28 16.20 8.82
C LYS A 214 -12.90 14.84 8.47
N ALA A 215 -13.47 14.72 7.26
CA ALA A 215 -14.02 13.46 6.78
C ALA A 215 -12.92 12.41 6.58
N ILE A 216 -11.80 12.78 5.94
CA ILE A 216 -10.62 11.91 5.79
C ILE A 216 -10.15 11.42 7.16
N ALA A 217 -9.95 12.32 8.13
CA ALA A 217 -9.54 11.95 9.48
C ALA A 217 -10.51 10.97 10.16
N GLY A 218 -11.82 11.18 9.98
CA GLY A 218 -12.85 10.29 10.48
C GLY A 218 -12.79 8.90 9.86
N VAL A 219 -12.66 8.81 8.54
CA VAL A 219 -12.59 7.54 7.79
C VAL A 219 -11.31 6.78 8.14
N GLU A 220 -10.15 7.44 8.13
CA GLU A 220 -8.86 6.82 8.43
C GLU A 220 -8.82 6.27 9.86
N LYS A 221 -9.33 7.04 10.83
CA LYS A 221 -9.48 6.58 12.22
C LYS A 221 -10.38 5.36 12.32
N ARG A 222 -11.59 5.42 11.72
CA ARG A 222 -12.52 4.28 11.72
C ARG A 222 -11.86 3.04 11.15
N TYR A 223 -11.16 3.18 10.02
CA TYR A 223 -10.51 2.05 9.37
C TYR A 223 -9.35 1.47 10.20
N GLN A 224 -8.52 2.32 10.82
CA GLN A 224 -7.46 1.85 11.72
C GLN A 224 -8.03 1.04 12.89
N GLU A 225 -9.11 1.52 13.52
CA GLU A 225 -9.78 0.79 14.59
C GLU A 225 -10.43 -0.52 14.10
N GLU A 226 -11.01 -0.52 12.89
CA GLU A 226 -11.54 -1.72 12.25
C GLU A 226 -10.45 -2.78 12.03
N LEU A 227 -9.27 -2.38 11.53
CA LEU A 227 -8.14 -3.29 11.36
C LEU A 227 -7.72 -3.91 12.70
N ASN A 228 -7.60 -3.11 13.76
CA ASN A 228 -7.26 -3.61 15.09
C ASN A 228 -8.28 -4.64 15.60
N ARG A 229 -9.58 -4.35 15.45
CA ARG A 229 -10.65 -5.29 15.82
C ARG A 229 -10.64 -6.55 14.96
N ALA A 230 -10.36 -6.43 13.67
CA ALA A 230 -10.29 -7.56 12.75
C ALA A 230 -9.16 -8.53 13.14
N PHE A 231 -7.98 -8.02 13.51
CA PHE A 231 -6.88 -8.87 13.99
C PHE A 231 -7.21 -9.62 15.28
N LEU A 232 -7.87 -8.95 16.23
CA LEU A 232 -8.35 -9.62 17.45
C LEU A 232 -9.34 -10.73 17.09
N GLY A 233 -10.32 -10.46 16.23
CA GLY A 233 -11.29 -11.44 15.76
C GLY A 233 -10.66 -12.64 15.03
N LEU A 234 -9.65 -12.41 14.20
CA LEU A 234 -8.93 -13.48 13.51
C LEU A 234 -8.18 -14.39 14.49
N SER A 235 -7.49 -13.80 15.46
CA SER A 235 -6.70 -14.53 16.45
C SER A 235 -7.55 -15.37 17.41
N GLU A 236 -8.73 -14.87 17.81
CA GLU A 236 -9.61 -15.56 18.74
C GLU A 236 -10.60 -16.50 18.08
N GLY A 237 -10.97 -16.24 16.82
CA GLY A 237 -11.96 -17.00 16.07
C GLY A 237 -11.34 -17.91 15.01
N ALA A 238 -11.11 -17.36 13.82
CA ALA A 238 -10.80 -18.11 12.61
C ALA A 238 -9.56 -19.02 12.77
N PHE A 239 -8.46 -18.50 13.33
CA PHE A 239 -7.23 -19.29 13.50
C PHE A 239 -7.39 -20.45 14.49
N LYS A 240 -8.17 -20.27 15.57
CA LYS A 240 -8.49 -21.38 16.50
C LYS A 240 -9.40 -22.44 15.85
N GLY A 241 -10.23 -22.03 14.90
CA GLY A 241 -11.06 -22.92 14.10
C GLY A 241 -10.24 -23.82 13.16
N LEU A 242 -9.18 -23.28 12.55
CA LEU A 242 -8.29 -24.04 11.66
C LEU A 242 -7.46 -25.08 12.42
N ARG A 243 -6.80 -24.65 13.50
CA ARG A 243 -6.00 -25.56 14.33
C ARG A 243 -6.10 -25.15 15.79
N ARG A 244 -6.63 -26.05 16.59
CA ARG A 244 -6.69 -25.85 18.04
C ARG A 244 -5.29 -25.93 18.63
N GLN A 245 -5.00 -25.06 19.60
CA GLN A 245 -3.73 -25.10 20.35
C GLN A 245 -3.55 -26.43 21.11
N LEU A 246 -4.66 -27.00 21.59
CA LEU A 246 -4.72 -28.33 22.21
C LEU A 246 -5.90 -29.12 21.65
N PRO A 247 -5.81 -30.47 21.62
CA PRO A 247 -6.97 -31.34 21.40
C PRO A 247 -8.17 -30.98 22.28
N VAL A 248 -9.36 -31.48 21.93
CA VAL A 248 -10.60 -31.23 22.70
C VAL A 248 -10.45 -31.60 24.18
N THR A 249 -9.66 -32.63 24.47
CA THR A 249 -9.31 -33.09 25.82
C THR A 249 -8.51 -32.08 26.64
N ARG A 250 -7.99 -31.00 26.04
CA ARG A 250 -7.11 -30.00 26.65
C ARG A 250 -5.81 -30.59 27.22
N GLN A 251 -5.36 -31.70 26.65
CA GLN A 251 -4.10 -32.36 26.99
C GLN A 251 -3.29 -32.62 25.73
N LYS A 252 -1.96 -32.64 25.84
CA LYS A 252 -1.10 -33.06 24.73
C LYS A 252 -1.44 -34.50 24.35
N VAL A 253 -1.26 -34.80 23.07
CA VAL A 253 -1.51 -36.14 22.54
C VAL A 253 -0.57 -37.13 23.21
N GLU A 254 -1.14 -38.15 23.84
CA GLU A 254 -0.40 -39.30 24.37
C GLU A 254 -0.15 -40.30 23.25
N TRP A 255 0.99 -40.16 22.56
CA TRP A 255 1.33 -40.98 21.39
C TRP A 255 1.39 -42.48 21.69
N GLU A 256 1.76 -42.88 22.90
CA GLU A 256 1.80 -44.29 23.33
C GLU A 256 0.41 -44.93 23.36
N LYS A 257 -0.64 -44.16 23.68
CA LYS A 257 -2.01 -44.67 23.72
C LYS A 257 -2.65 -44.74 22.33
N ILE A 258 -2.19 -43.93 21.38
CA ILE A 258 -2.74 -43.88 20.00
C ILE A 258 -2.62 -45.23 19.28
N SER A 259 -1.53 -45.97 19.47
CA SER A 259 -1.35 -47.29 18.83
C SER A 259 -2.30 -48.36 19.39
N GLY A 260 -2.79 -48.17 20.62
CA GLY A 260 -3.70 -49.09 21.31
C GLY A 260 -5.18 -48.76 21.17
N TYR A 261 -5.55 -47.54 20.75
CA TYR A 261 -6.95 -47.14 20.58
C TYR A 261 -7.57 -47.84 19.36
N ARG A 262 -8.44 -48.84 19.61
CA ARG A 262 -9.32 -49.41 18.60
C ARG A 262 -10.56 -48.54 18.43
N VAL A 263 -10.39 -47.44 17.70
CA VAL A 263 -11.42 -46.40 17.43
C VAL A 263 -12.77 -46.99 16.98
N GLY A 264 -12.78 -48.14 16.28
CA GLY A 264 -14.00 -48.81 15.84
C GLY A 264 -14.80 -49.57 16.91
N GLN A 265 -14.19 -49.98 18.03
CA GLN A 265 -14.91 -50.71 19.11
C GLN A 265 -15.53 -49.77 20.15
N ASP A 266 -14.88 -48.63 20.43
CA ASP A 266 -15.34 -47.71 21.49
C ASP A 266 -16.36 -46.65 21.00
N ILE A 267 -16.46 -46.41 19.68
CA ILE A 267 -17.49 -45.53 19.08
C ILE A 267 -18.79 -46.28 18.81
N GLY A 268 -18.71 -47.60 18.65
CA GLY A 268 -19.86 -48.48 18.52
C GLY A 268 -20.51 -48.71 19.87
N GLY A 269 -21.34 -47.77 20.33
CA GLY A 269 -22.30 -47.97 21.42
C GLY A 269 -23.32 -49.07 21.05
N GLY A 270 -22.87 -50.31 20.97
CA GLY A 270 -23.70 -51.50 20.92
C GLY A 270 -24.14 -51.82 22.33
N SER A 271 -25.35 -51.37 22.67
CA SER A 271 -26.13 -51.84 23.81
C SER A 271 -25.92 -53.34 24.05
N SER A 272 -25.17 -53.68 25.08
CA SER A 272 -25.18 -55.00 25.69
C SER A 272 -25.84 -54.86 27.06
N ARG A 273 -27.17 -54.70 27.06
CA ARG A 273 -27.98 -55.12 28.20
C ARG A 273 -27.82 -56.64 28.33
N ARG A 274 -27.27 -57.09 29.46
CA ARG A 274 -27.67 -58.32 30.13
C ARG A 274 -27.72 -58.06 31.62
#